data_AF-A0A7M7H9P7-F1
#
_entry.id   AF-A0A7M7H9P7-F1
#
_cell.length_a   1.000
_cell.length_b   1.000
_cell.length_c   1.000
_cell.angle_alpha   90.00
_cell.angle_beta   90.00
_cell.angle_gamma   90.00
#
_symmetry.space_group_name_H-M   'P 1'
#
loop_
_entity.id
_entity.type
_entity.pdbx_description
1 polymer ?
#
loop_
_entity_poly.entity_id
_entity_poly.type
_entity_poly.pdbx_seq_one_letter_code
_entity_poly.pdbx_strand_id
1 'polypeptide(L)'
;MKLLQSILIVTSASGMLLPFAGGMQEGGSRISKRAKPLDPEEEDYYYEDEVDERNNPTNEAPVVPPGFLSPSVREYLDLGKSIPGRPGTDYPVLGKVPYTQFYCDDQPYPGFFADVETRCQAWHYCDIDGRQATFLCPNGTQFSQAVFVCDWWFNVRCELSPKLYAINSRLYQRPTESPTRPHRVITKELLENIFVKRK
;
A
#
# COMPACT_ATOMS: atom_id res chain seq x y z
N MET A 1 -53.04 37.73 6.59
CA MET A 1 -53.07 37.44 5.13
C MET A 1 -52.31 36.12 4.99
N LYS A 2 -52.87 34.93 4.73
CA LYS A 2 -53.99 34.53 3.82
C LYS A 2 -53.80 35.19 2.44
N LEU A 3 -53.72 34.47 1.32
CA LEU A 3 -53.83 33.02 1.05
C LEU A 3 -53.18 32.76 -0.32
N LEU A 4 -52.68 31.55 -0.62
CA LEU A 4 -52.97 30.79 -1.86
C LEU A 4 -52.12 29.50 -1.93
N GLN A 5 -52.82 28.37 -1.93
CA GLN A 5 -52.29 27.06 -2.29
C GLN A 5 -52.36 26.90 -3.82
N SER A 6 -51.49 26.06 -4.37
CA SER A 6 -51.84 25.26 -5.55
C SER A 6 -51.29 23.85 -5.36
N ILE A 7 -52.21 22.90 -5.22
CA ILE A 7 -51.97 21.48 -5.05
C ILE A 7 -51.92 20.83 -6.44
N LEU A 8 -50.99 19.90 -6.66
CA LEU A 8 -51.04 18.96 -7.78
C LEU A 8 -50.71 17.55 -7.26
N ILE A 9 -51.64 16.62 -7.46
CA ILE A 9 -51.65 15.28 -6.87
C ILE A 9 -51.26 14.24 -7.93
N VAL A 10 -50.25 13.45 -7.58
CA VAL A 10 -50.10 11.99 -7.80
C VAL A 10 -50.78 11.36 -9.03
N THR A 11 -49.98 10.73 -9.89
CA THR A 11 -50.20 9.32 -10.31
C THR A 11 -48.86 8.62 -10.56
N SER A 12 -48.69 7.44 -9.96
CA SER A 12 -47.57 6.54 -10.22
C SER A 12 -47.87 5.63 -11.42
N ALA A 13 -46.94 5.50 -12.36
CA ALA A 13 -47.01 4.52 -13.44
C ALA A 13 -45.94 3.43 -13.23
N SER A 14 -46.34 2.29 -12.67
CA SER A 14 -45.51 1.09 -12.60
C SER A 14 -45.77 0.19 -13.81
N GLY A 15 -44.73 -0.48 -14.31
CA GLY A 15 -44.88 -1.70 -15.12
C GLY A 15 -44.60 -1.58 -16.62
N MET A 16 -43.34 -1.78 -17.00
CA MET A 16 -43.00 -2.47 -18.25
C MET A 16 -42.10 -3.67 -17.91
N LEU A 17 -42.64 -4.87 -18.07
CA LEU A 17 -41.99 -6.17 -17.87
C LEU A 17 -42.31 -7.05 -19.08
N LEU A 18 -41.29 -7.46 -19.83
CA LEU A 18 -41.17 -8.64 -20.71
C LEU A 18 -39.68 -8.71 -21.16
N PRO A 19 -39.15 -9.84 -21.67
CA PRO A 19 -39.75 -11.16 -21.90
C PRO A 19 -39.19 -12.20 -20.87
N PHE A 20 -39.30 -13.53 -20.96
CA PHE A 20 -39.77 -14.50 -21.97
C PHE A 20 -40.61 -15.62 -21.31
N ALA A 21 -41.17 -16.53 -22.13
CA ALA A 21 -41.71 -17.82 -21.69
C ALA A 21 -41.09 -18.96 -22.53
N GLY A 22 -40.87 -20.14 -21.94
CA GLY A 22 -40.45 -21.35 -22.67
C GLY A 22 -39.82 -22.47 -21.82
N GLY A 23 -40.62 -23.46 -21.40
CA GLY A 23 -40.16 -24.85 -21.26
C GLY A 23 -40.36 -25.60 -22.59
N MET A 24 -40.02 -26.88 -22.80
CA MET A 24 -39.55 -27.96 -21.92
C MET A 24 -38.81 -29.04 -22.77
N GLN A 25 -38.12 -30.00 -22.12
CA GLN A 25 -37.68 -31.39 -22.52
C GLN A 25 -38.06 -31.95 -23.91
N GLU A 26 -37.42 -32.94 -24.54
CA GLU A 26 -36.28 -33.89 -24.33
C GLU A 26 -35.98 -34.48 -25.74
N GLY A 27 -34.94 -35.25 -26.09
CA GLY A 27 -33.90 -35.99 -25.35
C GLY A 27 -33.24 -37.04 -26.28
N GLY A 28 -32.22 -37.76 -25.77
CA GLY A 28 -31.59 -38.92 -26.43
C GLY A 28 -30.41 -38.62 -27.39
N SER A 29 -29.33 -39.41 -27.42
CA SER A 29 -28.91 -40.51 -26.55
C SER A 29 -27.42 -40.82 -26.78
N ARG A 30 -26.58 -40.84 -25.72
CA ARG A 30 -25.31 -41.60 -25.67
C ARG A 30 -25.04 -42.09 -24.24
N ILE A 31 -24.75 -43.38 -24.10
CA ILE A 31 -24.61 -44.09 -22.83
C ILE A 31 -23.12 -44.22 -22.47
N SER A 32 -22.74 -43.95 -21.21
CA SER A 32 -21.56 -44.61 -20.62
C SER A 32 -21.63 -44.75 -19.10
N LYS A 33 -22.00 -45.96 -18.67
CA LYS A 33 -21.55 -46.77 -17.52
C LYS A 33 -21.19 -46.08 -16.18
N ARG A 34 -21.92 -46.53 -15.15
CA ARG A 34 -21.74 -46.25 -13.70
C ARG A 34 -20.42 -46.83 -13.16
N ALA A 35 -19.84 -46.16 -12.17
CA ALA A 35 -18.56 -46.53 -11.55
C ALA A 35 -18.60 -47.87 -10.77
N LYS A 36 -17.42 -48.48 -10.62
CA LYS A 36 -17.17 -49.73 -9.87
C LYS A 36 -16.79 -49.40 -8.42
N PRO A 37 -17.17 -50.22 -7.40
CA PRO A 37 -16.75 -50.00 -6.02
C PRO A 37 -15.22 -50.13 -5.84
N LEU A 38 -14.69 -49.40 -4.85
CA LEU A 38 -13.32 -49.55 -4.35
C LEU A 38 -13.29 -50.71 -3.34
N ASP A 39 -12.33 -51.62 -3.49
CA ASP A 39 -11.92 -52.52 -2.40
C ASP A 39 -11.01 -51.75 -1.42
N PRO A 40 -11.03 -52.07 -0.11
CA PRO A 40 -10.23 -51.36 0.89
C PRO A 40 -9.01 -52.19 1.32
N GLU A 41 -7.81 -51.84 0.85
CA GLU A 41 -6.49 -52.04 1.50
C GLU A 41 -5.39 -51.51 0.57
N GLU A 42 -4.29 -50.95 1.14
CA GLU A 42 -3.18 -50.23 0.47
C GLU A 42 -3.60 -48.93 -0.28
N GLU A 43 -2.90 -47.79 -0.20
CA GLU A 43 -1.71 -47.41 0.56
C GLU A 43 -1.72 -45.86 0.74
N ASP A 44 -1.56 -45.41 1.98
CA ASP A 44 -0.83 -44.22 2.44
C ASP A 44 -0.49 -43.12 1.40
N TYR A 45 -1.40 -42.19 1.11
CA TYR A 45 -1.04 -40.97 0.37
C TYR A 45 -1.51 -39.67 1.04
N TYR A 46 -0.55 -39.05 1.73
CA TYR A 46 -0.62 -37.73 2.34
C TYR A 46 -0.31 -36.67 1.26
N TYR A 47 -1.22 -35.73 1.00
CA TYR A 47 -1.01 -34.63 0.06
C TYR A 47 -0.74 -33.32 0.83
N GLU A 48 0.54 -33.02 1.04
CA GLU A 48 1.03 -31.67 1.32
C GLU A 48 1.58 -31.07 0.02
N ASP A 49 0.78 -30.24 -0.67
CA ASP A 49 1.26 -29.44 -1.79
C ASP A 49 1.94 -28.15 -1.30
N GLU A 50 3.12 -28.27 -0.71
CA GLU A 50 4.09 -27.18 -0.67
C GLU A 50 4.84 -27.12 -2.01
N VAL A 51 4.18 -26.58 -3.05
CA VAL A 51 4.89 -26.10 -4.26
C VAL A 51 5.63 -24.81 -3.94
N ASP A 52 6.77 -24.96 -3.28
CA ASP A 52 7.78 -23.92 -3.15
C ASP A 52 8.43 -23.71 -4.54
N GLU A 53 7.77 -22.91 -5.40
CA GLU A 53 8.14 -22.60 -6.81
C GLU A 53 9.57 -22.07 -7.00
N ARG A 54 10.28 -21.82 -5.90
CA ARG A 54 11.66 -21.34 -5.87
C ARG A 54 12.69 -22.29 -6.49
N ASN A 55 12.42 -23.60 -6.53
CA ASN A 55 13.42 -24.63 -6.86
C ASN A 55 13.13 -25.47 -8.12
N ASN A 56 12.14 -25.12 -8.96
CA ASN A 56 11.88 -25.85 -10.20
C ASN A 56 12.99 -25.56 -11.25
N PRO A 57 13.74 -26.57 -11.75
CA PRO A 57 14.84 -26.37 -12.71
C PRO A 57 14.40 -25.84 -14.08
N THR A 58 13.09 -25.74 -14.40
CA THR A 58 12.61 -25.09 -15.63
C THR A 58 12.38 -23.58 -15.49
N ASN A 59 12.64 -22.96 -14.34
CA ASN A 59 12.49 -21.52 -14.11
C ASN A 59 13.69 -20.68 -14.63
N GLU A 60 14.39 -21.15 -15.67
CA GLU A 60 15.38 -20.34 -16.36
C GLU A 60 14.69 -19.24 -17.18
N ALA A 61 14.86 -17.99 -16.74
CA ALA A 61 14.26 -16.84 -17.40
C ALA A 61 14.69 -16.79 -18.88
N PRO A 62 13.74 -16.58 -19.84
CA PRO A 62 14.07 -16.60 -21.26
C PRO A 62 15.24 -15.68 -21.61
N VAL A 63 16.26 -16.22 -22.29
CA VAL A 63 17.46 -15.46 -22.65
C VAL A 63 17.10 -14.38 -23.68
N VAL A 64 16.92 -13.16 -23.21
CA VAL A 64 16.52 -12.03 -24.06
C VAL A 64 17.73 -11.54 -24.88
N PRO A 65 17.64 -11.47 -26.22
CA PRO A 65 18.75 -11.03 -27.06
C PRO A 65 19.26 -9.62 -26.70
N PRO A 66 20.58 -9.37 -26.79
CA PRO A 66 21.13 -8.03 -26.61
C PRO A 66 20.52 -7.07 -27.64
N GLY A 67 20.18 -5.86 -27.21
CA GLY A 67 19.50 -4.85 -28.03
C GLY A 67 17.97 -4.96 -28.10
N PHE A 68 17.34 -6.08 -27.70
CA PHE A 68 15.87 -6.23 -27.79
C PHE A 68 15.11 -5.33 -26.81
N LEU A 69 15.59 -5.22 -25.56
CA LEU A 69 15.01 -4.33 -24.55
C LEU A 69 15.56 -2.90 -24.70
N SER A 70 14.74 -1.89 -24.45
CA SER A 70 15.19 -0.50 -24.28
C SER A 70 15.95 -0.33 -22.95
N PRO A 71 16.79 0.72 -22.80
CA PRO A 71 17.51 0.98 -21.55
C PRO A 71 16.58 1.06 -20.33
N SER A 72 15.48 1.82 -20.43
CA SER A 72 14.51 2.00 -19.33
C SER A 72 13.77 0.71 -18.96
N VAL A 73 13.56 -0.20 -19.91
CA VAL A 73 12.94 -1.51 -19.62
C VAL A 73 13.93 -2.44 -18.90
N ARG A 74 15.24 -2.37 -19.21
CA ARG A 74 16.25 -3.11 -18.42
C ARG A 74 16.28 -2.62 -16.98
N GLU A 75 16.34 -1.30 -16.78
CA GLU A 75 16.35 -0.67 -15.45
C GLU A 75 15.13 -1.09 -14.60
N TYR A 76 13.93 -1.12 -15.20
CA TYR A 76 12.72 -1.57 -14.53
C TYR A 76 12.75 -3.05 -14.12
N LEU A 77 13.31 -3.92 -14.97
CA LEU A 77 13.46 -5.35 -14.68
C LEU A 77 14.51 -5.60 -13.60
N ASP A 78 15.60 -4.83 -13.59
CA ASP A 78 16.65 -4.95 -12.58
C ASP A 78 16.19 -4.44 -11.20
N LEU A 79 15.33 -3.41 -11.18
CA LEU A 79 14.65 -2.95 -9.96
C LEU A 79 13.79 -4.08 -9.34
N GLY A 80 13.00 -4.78 -10.17
CA GLY A 80 12.17 -5.92 -9.74
C GLY A 80 12.94 -7.17 -9.28
N LYS A 81 14.25 -7.26 -9.55
CA LYS A 81 15.12 -8.30 -8.97
C LYS A 81 15.63 -7.95 -7.58
N SER A 82 15.74 -6.65 -7.30
CA SER A 82 16.44 -6.12 -6.11
C SER A 82 15.48 -5.76 -4.98
N ILE A 83 14.22 -5.50 -5.32
CA ILE A 83 13.17 -5.07 -4.38
C ILE A 83 12.01 -6.07 -4.46
N PRO A 84 11.56 -6.66 -3.33
CA PRO A 84 10.40 -7.54 -3.31
C PRO A 84 9.14 -6.86 -3.84
N GLY A 85 8.36 -7.58 -4.64
CA GLY A 85 7.14 -7.06 -5.27
C GLY A 85 7.37 -6.49 -6.67
N ARG A 86 6.26 -6.30 -7.40
CA ARG A 86 6.24 -5.77 -8.77
C ARG A 86 6.27 -4.24 -8.72
N PRO A 87 7.30 -3.57 -9.28
CA PRO A 87 7.27 -2.12 -9.43
C PRO A 87 6.03 -1.69 -10.22
N GLY A 88 5.55 -0.47 -9.99
CA GLY A 88 4.33 0.08 -10.60
C GLY A 88 3.04 -0.49 -10.01
N THR A 89 2.97 -1.79 -9.75
CA THR A 89 1.80 -2.47 -9.16
C THR A 89 1.82 -2.39 -7.64
N ASP A 90 2.77 -3.05 -6.99
CA ASP A 90 2.81 -3.20 -5.53
C ASP A 90 3.33 -1.93 -4.85
N TYR A 91 4.23 -1.21 -5.53
CA TYR A 91 4.74 0.09 -5.10
C TYR A 91 4.90 1.07 -6.27
N PRO A 92 4.74 2.38 -6.04
CA PRO A 92 4.97 3.42 -7.03
C PRO A 92 6.45 3.58 -7.39
N VAL A 93 6.70 4.05 -8.62
CA VAL A 93 8.06 4.29 -9.18
C VAL A 93 8.15 5.67 -9.85
N LEU A 94 7.69 6.70 -9.15
CA LEU A 94 7.71 8.09 -9.60
C LEU A 94 9.15 8.61 -9.64
N GLY A 95 9.62 9.01 -10.82
CA GLY A 95 10.93 9.67 -10.99
C GLY A 95 10.91 11.18 -10.70
N LYS A 96 9.72 11.77 -10.49
CA LYS A 96 9.52 13.17 -10.14
C LYS A 96 8.23 13.31 -9.34
N VAL A 97 8.21 14.22 -8.37
CA VAL A 97 7.00 14.65 -7.65
C VAL A 97 5.93 15.10 -8.67
N PRO A 98 4.76 14.41 -8.76
CA PRO A 98 3.63 14.90 -9.52
C PRO A 98 2.94 16.04 -8.76
N TYR A 99 2.09 16.78 -9.45
CA TYR A 99 1.19 17.74 -8.80
C TYR A 99 -0.02 17.00 -8.22
N THR A 100 -0.34 17.28 -6.97
CA THR A 100 -1.40 16.65 -6.16
C THR A 100 -2.20 17.71 -5.42
N GLN A 101 -3.34 17.35 -4.83
CA GLN A 101 -4.21 18.29 -4.10
C GLN A 101 -3.73 18.58 -2.67
N PHE A 102 -2.47 18.33 -2.33
CA PHE A 102 -1.92 18.59 -1.01
C PHE A 102 -1.34 20.00 -0.87
N TYR A 103 -1.87 20.75 0.09
CA TYR A 103 -1.36 22.06 0.51
C TYR A 103 -1.10 22.10 2.01
N CYS A 104 -0.01 22.77 2.39
CA CYS A 104 0.34 23.01 3.79
C CYS A 104 -0.66 23.94 4.50
N ASP A 105 -1.26 24.90 3.79
CA ASP A 105 -2.24 25.84 4.36
C ASP A 105 -3.54 25.15 4.81
N ASP A 106 -3.87 23.99 4.21
CA ASP A 106 -5.02 23.15 4.60
C ASP A 106 -4.73 22.26 5.82
N GLN A 107 -3.48 22.20 6.29
CA GLN A 107 -3.09 21.30 7.39
C GLN A 107 -3.15 22.00 8.75
N PRO A 108 -3.67 21.33 9.80
CA PRO A 108 -3.80 21.92 11.14
C PRO A 108 -2.48 22.06 11.91
N TYR A 109 -1.37 21.51 11.40
CA TYR A 109 -0.06 21.49 12.08
C TYR A 109 1.08 21.67 11.05
N PRO A 110 2.17 22.39 11.38
CA PRO A 110 3.42 22.24 10.66
C PRO A 110 4.03 20.86 10.93
N GLY A 111 4.82 20.32 10.00
CA GLY A 111 5.44 19.01 10.11
C GLY A 111 5.54 18.23 8.81
N PHE A 112 5.45 16.91 8.88
CA PHE A 112 5.65 16.00 7.76
C PHE A 112 4.35 15.29 7.36
N PHE A 113 4.07 15.19 6.06
CA PHE A 113 2.80 14.67 5.55
C PHE A 113 3.01 13.71 4.38
N ALA A 114 2.51 12.48 4.50
CA ALA A 114 2.52 11.49 3.42
C ALA A 114 1.50 11.85 2.33
N ASP A 115 1.90 11.86 1.06
CA ASP A 115 0.97 12.15 -0.04
C ASP A 115 0.23 10.86 -0.48
N VAL A 116 -1.02 10.73 -0.06
CA VAL A 116 -1.87 9.57 -0.39
C VAL A 116 -2.19 9.47 -1.89
N GLU A 117 -2.23 10.57 -2.65
CA GLU A 117 -2.49 10.54 -4.10
C GLU A 117 -1.31 9.87 -4.85
N THR A 118 -0.10 10.01 -4.33
CA THR A 118 1.11 9.35 -4.87
C THR A 118 1.35 7.92 -4.36
N ARG A 119 0.41 7.34 -3.59
CA ARG A 119 0.63 6.14 -2.78
C ARG A 119 1.84 6.30 -1.86
N CYS A 120 1.89 7.44 -1.16
CA CYS A 120 2.90 7.82 -0.18
C CYS A 120 4.36 7.74 -0.67
N GLN A 121 4.64 7.73 -1.98
CA GLN A 121 6.02 7.90 -2.45
C GLN A 121 6.45 9.36 -2.27
N ALA A 122 5.57 10.30 -2.58
CA ALA A 122 5.79 11.69 -2.24
C ALA A 122 5.39 11.96 -0.79
N TRP A 123 6.06 12.95 -0.20
CA TRP A 123 5.72 13.51 1.09
C TRP A 123 6.12 14.97 1.15
N HIS A 124 5.43 15.72 2.01
CA HIS A 124 5.56 17.16 2.13
C HIS A 124 6.10 17.53 3.50
N TYR A 125 7.01 18.49 3.52
CA TYR A 125 7.40 19.25 4.70
C TYR A 125 6.66 20.59 4.68
N CYS A 126 5.89 20.84 5.73
CA CYS A 126 5.21 22.10 6.00
C CYS A 126 5.93 22.82 7.12
N ASP A 127 6.63 23.90 6.80
CA ASP A 127 7.35 24.70 7.78
C ASP A 127 6.38 25.53 8.65
N ILE A 128 6.87 26.03 9.78
CA ILE A 128 6.09 26.88 10.69
C ILE A 128 5.61 28.20 10.05
N ASP A 129 6.28 28.63 8.98
CA ASP A 129 5.96 29.82 8.19
C ASP A 129 4.96 29.54 7.04
N GLY A 130 4.41 28.32 6.93
CA GLY A 130 3.55 27.88 5.81
C GLY A 130 4.32 27.48 4.54
N ARG A 131 5.66 27.58 4.54
CA ARG A 131 6.49 27.17 3.39
C ARG A 131 6.40 25.65 3.16
N GLN A 132 6.02 25.25 1.96
CA GLN A 132 5.91 23.86 1.53
C GLN A 132 7.15 23.41 0.75
N ALA A 133 7.70 22.25 1.09
CA ALA A 133 8.68 21.53 0.27
C ALA A 133 8.20 20.09 0.06
N THR A 134 8.37 19.54 -1.14
CA THR A 134 7.91 18.18 -1.47
C THR A 134 9.07 17.32 -1.93
N PHE A 135 9.12 16.08 -1.47
CA PHE A 135 10.19 15.12 -1.71
C PHE A 135 9.62 13.79 -2.19
N LEU A 136 10.48 12.92 -2.73
CA LEU A 136 10.17 11.52 -3.04
C LEU A 136 11.00 10.59 -2.17
N CYS A 137 10.36 9.53 -1.68
CA CYS A 137 11.03 8.33 -1.20
C CYS A 137 11.61 7.53 -2.39
N PRO A 138 12.76 6.83 -2.20
CA PRO A 138 13.31 5.92 -3.20
C PRO A 138 12.32 4.86 -3.66
N ASN A 139 12.48 4.39 -4.90
CA ASN A 139 11.68 3.28 -5.44
C ASN A 139 11.71 2.06 -4.48
N GLY A 140 10.55 1.45 -4.25
CA GLY A 140 10.39 0.36 -3.28
C GLY A 140 10.10 0.79 -1.83
N THR A 141 10.13 2.09 -1.55
CA THR A 141 9.80 2.65 -0.23
C THR A 141 8.64 3.64 -0.31
N GLN A 142 7.93 3.80 0.80
CA GLN A 142 6.85 4.77 1.00
C GLN A 142 7.10 5.55 2.30
N PHE A 143 6.59 6.77 2.39
CA PHE A 143 6.70 7.58 3.61
C PHE A 143 5.76 7.08 4.70
N SER A 144 6.33 6.64 5.82
CA SER A 144 5.59 6.19 6.98
C SER A 144 5.26 7.36 7.92
N GLN A 145 4.02 7.85 7.84
CA GLN A 145 3.52 8.93 8.67
C GLN A 145 3.64 8.69 10.18
N ALA A 146 3.67 7.42 10.62
CA ALA A 146 3.76 7.05 12.03
C ALA A 146 5.13 7.36 12.66
N VAL A 147 6.19 7.36 11.85
CA VAL A 147 7.60 7.42 12.30
C VAL A 147 8.47 8.41 11.49
N PHE A 148 7.87 9.13 10.54
CA PHE A 148 8.49 10.17 9.73
C PHE A 148 9.72 9.72 8.90
N VAL A 149 9.69 8.50 8.35
CA VAL A 149 10.77 7.95 7.52
C VAL A 149 10.21 7.23 6.29
N CYS A 150 10.98 7.20 5.20
CA CYS A 150 10.73 6.28 4.09
C CYS A 150 11.08 4.85 4.55
N ASP A 151 10.10 3.95 4.56
CA ASP A 151 10.25 2.53 4.92
C ASP A 151 9.76 1.67 3.74
N TRP A 152 10.09 0.38 3.76
CA TRP A 152 9.69 -0.58 2.71
C TRP A 152 8.19 -0.56 2.48
N TRP A 153 7.78 -0.63 1.22
CA TRP A 153 6.39 -0.44 0.82
C TRP A 153 5.39 -1.36 1.55
N PHE A 154 5.81 -2.57 1.93
CA PHE A 154 4.97 -3.54 2.66
C PHE A 154 4.82 -3.26 4.16
N ASN A 155 5.70 -2.45 4.76
CA ASN A 155 5.60 -1.98 6.14
C ASN A 155 4.63 -0.80 6.28
N VAL A 156 4.42 -0.02 5.20
CA VAL A 156 3.71 1.26 5.24
C VAL A 156 2.23 1.09 4.93
N ARG A 157 1.37 1.63 5.81
CA ARG A 157 -0.09 1.68 5.62
C ARG A 157 -0.52 3.06 5.14
N CYS A 158 -0.24 3.36 3.87
CA CYS A 158 -0.43 4.71 3.29
C CYS A 158 -1.83 5.30 3.51
N GLU A 159 -2.89 4.50 3.35
CA GLU A 159 -4.29 4.92 3.55
C GLU A 159 -4.59 5.38 5.00
N LEU A 160 -3.78 4.98 5.98
CA LEU A 160 -3.92 5.40 7.37
C LEU A 160 -3.17 6.70 7.68
N SER A 161 -2.31 7.19 6.78
CA SER A 161 -1.52 8.40 6.99
C SER A 161 -2.35 9.64 7.38
N PRO A 162 -3.51 9.96 6.76
CA PRO A 162 -4.31 11.11 7.17
C PRO A 162 -4.78 11.07 8.63
N LYS A 163 -5.00 9.86 9.19
CA LYS A 163 -5.37 9.68 10.60
C LYS A 163 -4.20 9.92 11.56
N LEU A 164 -2.97 9.90 11.04
CA LEU A 164 -1.71 10.05 11.78
C LEU A 164 -1.09 11.45 11.64
N TYR A 165 -1.63 12.33 10.80
CA TYR A 165 -1.19 13.74 10.67
C TYR A 165 -1.19 14.48 12.01
N ALA A 166 -2.09 14.13 12.94
CA ALA A 166 -2.12 14.71 14.29
C ALA A 166 -0.84 14.47 15.11
N ILE A 167 0.02 13.52 14.74
CA ILE A 167 1.32 13.30 15.40
C ILE A 167 2.27 14.49 15.17
N ASN A 168 2.12 15.24 14.06
CA ASN A 168 2.89 16.45 13.78
C ASN A 168 2.78 17.51 14.89
N SER A 169 1.65 17.55 15.60
CA SER A 169 1.45 18.43 16.77
C SER A 169 2.54 18.33 17.83
N ARG A 170 3.32 17.24 17.86
CA ARG A 170 4.41 16.98 18.82
C ARG A 170 5.79 17.49 18.37
N LEU A 171 5.99 17.76 17.08
CA LEU A 171 7.33 18.02 16.50
C LEU A 171 7.97 19.32 17.03
N TYR A 172 7.16 20.35 17.28
CA TYR A 172 7.62 21.68 17.69
C TYR A 172 7.26 22.01 19.15
N GLN A 173 6.83 21.00 19.93
CA GLN A 173 6.60 21.19 21.36
C GLN A 173 7.94 21.34 22.08
N ARG A 174 8.05 22.32 22.98
CA ARG A 174 9.17 22.36 23.92
C ARG A 174 9.10 21.11 24.81
N PRO A 175 10.21 20.35 24.98
CA PRO A 175 10.26 19.29 25.96
C PRO A 175 9.83 19.81 27.34
N THR A 176 8.81 19.19 27.93
CA THR A 176 8.44 19.46 29.32
C THR A 176 9.43 18.73 30.22
N GLU A 177 10.58 19.35 30.44
CA GLU A 177 11.57 18.87 31.39
C GLU A 177 10.93 18.75 32.78
N SER A 178 10.96 17.55 33.36
CA SER A 178 10.48 17.37 34.73
C SER A 178 11.51 17.99 35.69
N PRO A 179 11.14 18.99 36.52
CA PRO A 179 12.10 19.67 37.40
C PRO A 179 12.70 18.75 38.48
N THR A 180 12.15 17.54 38.66
CA THR A 180 12.66 16.51 39.58
C THR A 180 13.47 15.40 38.92
N ARG A 181 13.57 15.34 37.58
CA ARG A 181 14.52 14.45 36.92
C ARG A 181 15.87 15.17 36.79
N PRO A 182 16.95 14.69 37.43
CA PRO A 182 18.27 15.22 37.14
C PRO A 182 18.60 14.95 35.67
N HIS A 183 18.89 16.01 34.91
CA HIS A 183 19.45 15.85 33.57
C HIS A 183 20.71 14.98 33.66
N ARG A 184 20.93 14.09 32.68
CA ARG A 184 22.10 13.23 32.67
C ARG A 184 23.36 14.08 32.46
N VAL A 185 24.04 14.40 33.55
CA VAL A 185 25.30 15.15 33.51
C VAL A 185 26.33 14.32 32.74
N ILE A 186 26.92 14.92 31.71
CA ILE A 186 28.04 14.33 30.98
C ILE A 186 29.29 14.52 31.84
N THR A 187 29.59 13.53 32.68
CA THR A 187 30.80 13.56 33.52
C THR A 187 32.05 13.23 32.69
N LYS A 188 33.21 13.70 33.15
CA LYS A 188 34.52 13.36 32.55
C LYS A 188 34.72 11.84 32.51
N GLU A 189 34.36 11.14 33.58
CA GLU A 189 34.44 9.68 33.69
C GLU A 189 33.51 8.98 32.68
N LEU A 190 32.32 9.53 32.39
CA LEU A 190 31.42 8.99 31.38
C LEU A 190 32.05 9.11 29.98
N LEU A 191 32.69 10.25 29.68
CA LEU A 191 33.42 10.45 28.42
C LEU A 191 34.61 9.49 28.30
N GLU A 192 35.41 9.35 29.36
CA GLU A 192 36.56 8.43 29.39
C GLU A 192 36.12 6.97 29.24
N ASN A 193 35.04 6.54 29.88
CA ASN A 193 34.49 5.18 29.74
C ASN A 193 33.87 4.91 28.35
N ILE A 194 33.34 5.92 27.66
CA ILE A 194 32.80 5.77 26.30
C ILE A 194 33.92 5.77 25.25
N PHE A 195 34.86 6.72 25.34
CA PHE A 195 35.80 7.04 24.25
C PHE A 195 37.24 6.54 24.48
N VAL A 196 37.66 6.30 25.72
CA VAL A 196 39.06 5.93 26.06
C VAL A 196 39.16 4.49 26.55
N LYS A 197 38.17 4.01 27.31
CA LYS A 197 38.20 2.70 27.99
C LYS A 197 37.59 1.54 27.19
N ARG A 198 37.13 1.78 25.96
CA ARG A 198 36.74 0.74 24.99
C ARG A 198 37.93 0.38 24.08
N LYS A 199 38.95 -0.22 24.66
CA LYS A 199 40.07 -0.86 23.95
C LYS A 199 40.63 -2.01 24.79
#